data_AF-A0A4V1CIK8-F1
#
_entry.id   AF-A0A4V1CIK8-F1
#
_cell.length_a   1.000
_cell.length_b   1.000
_cell.length_c   1.000
_cell.angle_alpha   90.00
_cell.angle_beta   90.00
_cell.angle_gamma   90.00
#
_symmetry.space_group_name_H-M   'P 1'
#
loop_
_entity.id
_entity.type
_entity.pdbx_description
1 polymer ?
#
loop_
_entity_poly.entity_id
_entity_poly.type
_entity_poly.pdbx_seq_one_letter_code
_entity_poly.pdbx_strand_id
1 'polypeptide(L)'
;MIIVSTDGSCLRNPGGAIGWAWVDHTGPSDSGGEPSGTNQIAELRALLEAILAHPGDEPLSIESDSQYAIKCASEWLPGWKRKGWITSSGSPVSNIELIKSIDVAITERTGPVRFRWVRGHVGNHFNEAADALAGEAARAVAASGAVATPSKAAPAKAVPAKAAPAKVAPSAAKPRSKAAEPVDEVATLF
;
A
#
# COMPACT_ATOMS: atom_id res chain seq x y z
N MET A 1 -11.60 -14.28 -6.53
CA MET A 1 -10.83 -13.13 -6.02
C MET A 1 -9.40 -13.60 -5.87
N ILE A 2 -8.45 -12.87 -6.45
CA ILE A 2 -7.03 -13.21 -6.41
C ILE A 2 -6.43 -12.63 -5.12
N ILE A 3 -5.67 -13.44 -4.39
CA ILE A 3 -4.94 -13.00 -3.20
C ILE A 3 -3.45 -13.25 -3.43
N VAL A 4 -2.65 -12.22 -3.27
CA VAL A 4 -1.20 -12.26 -3.51
C VAL A 4 -0.49 -11.67 -2.30
N SER A 5 0.52 -12.35 -1.77
CA SER A 5 1.42 -11.78 -0.77
C SER A 5 2.68 -11.24 -1.43
N THR A 6 3.18 -10.10 -0.99
CA THR A 6 4.35 -9.43 -1.56
C THR A 6 5.35 -9.03 -0.49
N ASP A 7 6.63 -9.20 -0.77
CA ASP A 7 7.70 -8.74 0.13
C ASP A 7 8.95 -8.26 -0.63
N GLY A 8 9.77 -7.47 0.05
CA GLY A 8 11.02 -6.91 -0.45
C GLY A 8 12.15 -7.04 0.56
N SER A 9 13.32 -7.44 0.08
CA SER A 9 14.53 -7.62 0.87
C SER A 9 15.66 -6.72 0.37
N CYS A 10 16.51 -6.26 1.29
CA CYS A 10 17.73 -5.52 0.99
C CYS A 10 18.87 -5.99 1.89
N LEU A 11 19.92 -6.57 1.31
CA LEU A 11 21.03 -7.16 2.08
C LEU A 11 21.85 -6.11 2.85
N ARG A 12 21.82 -4.85 2.41
CA ARG A 12 22.41 -3.71 3.12
C ARG A 12 21.64 -2.45 2.78
N ASN A 13 20.86 -1.94 3.73
CA ASN A 13 19.98 -0.80 3.48
C ASN A 13 20.61 0.54 3.93
N PRO A 14 20.87 1.51 3.04
CA PRO A 14 20.76 1.46 1.58
C PRO A 14 22.03 0.93 0.89
N GLY A 15 21.89 0.58 -0.38
CA GLY A 15 22.97 0.41 -1.34
C GLY A 15 23.44 -1.04 -1.57
N GLY A 16 22.95 -2.01 -0.82
CA GLY A 16 23.13 -3.43 -1.10
C GLY A 16 22.16 -3.94 -2.16
N ALA A 17 22.43 -5.17 -2.63
CA ALA A 17 21.51 -5.89 -3.51
C ALA A 17 20.13 -5.97 -2.87
N ILE A 18 19.11 -5.78 -3.70
CA ILE A 18 17.71 -5.90 -3.33
C ILE A 18 17.08 -7.07 -4.07
N GLY A 19 16.06 -7.65 -3.46
CA GLY A 19 15.20 -8.65 -4.09
C GLY A 19 13.75 -8.36 -3.75
N TRP A 20 12.86 -8.64 -4.69
CA TRP A 20 11.41 -8.50 -4.55
C TRP A 20 10.77 -9.83 -4.89
N ALA A 21 9.61 -10.11 -4.30
CA ALA A 21 8.84 -11.29 -4.66
C ALA A 21 7.34 -11.08 -4.45
N TRP A 22 6.55 -11.84 -5.21
CA TRP A 22 5.14 -12.00 -4.97
C TRP A 22 4.74 -13.48 -5.08
N VAL A 23 3.73 -13.86 -4.30
CA VAL A 23 3.22 -15.23 -4.20
C VAL A 23 1.70 -15.19 -4.33
N ASP A 24 1.16 -15.71 -5.44
CA ASP A 24 -0.29 -15.96 -5.57
C ASP A 24 -0.67 -17.15 -4.69
N HIS A 25 -1.72 -16.99 -3.88
CA HIS A 25 -2.16 -17.99 -2.92
C HIS A 25 -2.68 -19.29 -3.57
N THR A 26 -3.00 -19.23 -4.86
CA THR A 26 -3.58 -20.31 -5.66
C THR A 26 -2.86 -20.53 -6.99
N GLY A 27 -1.79 -19.77 -7.25
CA GLY A 27 -1.22 -19.62 -8.56
C GLY A 27 0.32 -19.58 -8.55
N PRO A 28 0.92 -18.98 -9.60
CA PRO A 28 2.37 -18.88 -9.70
C PRO A 28 2.95 -17.92 -8.64
N SER A 29 4.25 -17.86 -8.59
CA SER A 29 5.01 -16.89 -7.81
C SER A 29 6.18 -16.42 -8.68
N ASP A 30 6.64 -15.20 -8.46
CA ASP A 30 7.80 -14.68 -9.17
C ASP A 30 8.66 -13.81 -8.25
N SER A 31 9.94 -13.72 -8.58
CA SER A 31 10.91 -12.93 -7.84
C SER A 31 12.01 -12.40 -8.74
N GLY A 32 12.62 -11.29 -8.32
CA GLY A 32 13.71 -10.66 -9.03
C GLY A 32 14.50 -9.74 -8.12
N GLY A 33 15.49 -9.05 -8.68
CA GLY A 33 16.33 -8.17 -7.87
C GLY A 33 17.19 -7.22 -8.67
N GLU A 34 17.80 -6.29 -7.96
CA GLU A 34 18.69 -5.25 -8.51
C GLU A 34 19.97 -5.15 -7.66
N PRO A 35 21.13 -4.81 -8.25
CA PRO A 35 22.42 -4.86 -7.54
C PRO A 35 22.54 -3.81 -6.43
N SER A 36 21.69 -2.79 -6.43
CA SER A 36 21.69 -1.74 -5.41
C SER A 36 20.32 -1.11 -5.26
N GLY A 37 19.89 -0.92 -4.02
CA GLY A 37 18.63 -0.25 -3.74
C GLY A 37 18.40 0.00 -2.25
N THR A 38 17.14 0.08 -1.86
CA THR A 38 16.70 0.17 -0.47
C THR A 38 15.58 -0.84 -0.24
N ASN A 39 15.28 -1.17 1.03
CA ASN A 39 14.14 -2.05 1.32
C ASN A 39 12.83 -1.50 0.75
N GLN A 40 12.62 -0.18 0.88
CA GLN A 40 11.42 0.48 0.36
C GLN A 40 11.29 0.39 -1.17
N ILE A 41 12.41 0.38 -1.91
CA ILE A 41 12.38 0.17 -3.36
C ILE A 41 11.97 -1.28 -3.66
N ALA A 42 12.53 -2.25 -2.92
CA ALA A 42 12.21 -3.66 -3.07
C ALA A 42 10.71 -3.95 -2.80
N GLU A 43 10.17 -3.42 -1.70
CA GLU A 43 8.77 -3.57 -1.31
C GLU A 43 7.80 -2.94 -2.35
N LEU A 44 8.12 -1.72 -2.83
CA LEU A 44 7.33 -1.07 -3.88
C LEU A 44 7.39 -1.84 -5.20
N ARG A 45 8.56 -2.39 -5.53
CA ARG A 45 8.75 -3.20 -6.73
C ARG A 45 7.91 -4.48 -6.64
N ALA A 46 7.94 -5.19 -5.51
CA ALA A 46 7.12 -6.38 -5.30
C ALA A 46 5.63 -6.11 -5.54
N LEU A 47 5.14 -4.98 -5.04
CA LEU A 47 3.75 -4.54 -5.25
C LEU A 47 3.46 -4.23 -6.73
N LEU A 48 4.36 -3.54 -7.43
CA LEU A 48 4.20 -3.26 -8.87
C LEU A 48 4.14 -4.55 -9.69
N GLU A 49 5.11 -5.45 -9.50
CA GLU A 49 5.20 -6.70 -10.27
C GLU A 49 3.99 -7.60 -10.00
N ALA A 50 3.49 -7.63 -8.77
CA ALA A 50 2.24 -8.33 -8.44
C ALA A 50 1.03 -7.76 -9.21
N ILE A 51 0.91 -6.44 -9.37
CA ILE A 51 -0.22 -5.85 -10.12
C ILE A 51 -0.10 -6.18 -11.62
N LEU A 52 1.11 -6.07 -12.17
CA LEU A 52 1.39 -6.34 -13.58
C LEU A 52 1.18 -7.82 -13.95
N ALA A 53 1.53 -8.74 -13.05
CA ALA A 53 1.43 -10.18 -13.30
C ALA A 53 -0.01 -10.72 -13.35
N HIS A 54 -0.99 -9.97 -12.82
CA HIS A 54 -2.35 -10.47 -12.67
C HIS A 54 -3.38 -9.71 -13.51
N PRO A 55 -3.20 -9.31 -14.78
CA PRO A 55 -4.15 -8.42 -15.46
C PRO A 55 -5.59 -8.97 -15.49
N GLY A 56 -6.59 -8.09 -15.62
CA GLY A 56 -8.00 -8.50 -15.75
C GLY A 56 -8.95 -7.82 -14.78
N ASP A 57 -10.22 -8.22 -14.85
CA ASP A 57 -11.35 -7.66 -14.11
C ASP A 57 -11.55 -8.28 -12.72
N GLU A 58 -10.93 -9.43 -12.46
CA GLU A 58 -10.99 -10.10 -11.17
C GLU A 58 -10.40 -9.22 -10.05
N PRO A 59 -11.11 -9.06 -8.91
CA PRO A 59 -10.58 -8.33 -7.77
C PRO A 59 -9.25 -8.91 -7.27
N LEU A 60 -8.24 -8.05 -7.17
CA LEU A 60 -6.91 -8.37 -6.64
C LEU A 60 -6.76 -7.83 -5.22
N SER A 61 -6.38 -8.69 -4.29
CA SER A 61 -6.03 -8.32 -2.91
C SER A 61 -4.56 -8.60 -2.65
N ILE A 62 -3.77 -7.54 -2.49
CA ILE A 62 -2.36 -7.63 -2.15
C ILE A 62 -2.19 -7.57 -0.63
N GLU A 63 -1.54 -8.58 -0.08
CA GLU A 63 -1.06 -8.62 1.29
C GLU A 63 0.41 -8.23 1.35
N SER A 64 0.77 -7.35 2.28
CA SER A 64 2.17 -7.02 2.56
C SER A 64 2.31 -6.57 4.00
N ASP A 65 3.46 -6.83 4.62
CA ASP A 65 3.81 -6.25 5.91
C ASP A 65 4.44 -4.85 5.78
N SER A 66 4.76 -4.41 4.56
CA SER A 66 5.20 -3.04 4.27
C SER A 66 4.03 -2.06 4.32
N GLN A 67 3.91 -1.38 5.48
CA GLN A 67 3.03 -0.22 5.58
C GLN A 67 3.42 0.91 4.62
N TYR A 68 4.71 1.04 4.31
CA TYR A 68 5.18 2.09 3.42
C TYR A 68 4.65 1.87 1.99
N ALA A 69 4.81 0.66 1.44
CA ALA A 69 4.35 0.33 0.10
C ALA A 69 2.82 0.44 0.00
N ILE A 70 2.09 -0.11 0.97
CA ILE A 70 0.63 -0.03 1.02
C ILE A 70 0.17 1.43 1.04
N LYS A 71 0.75 2.28 1.91
CA LYS A 71 0.33 3.69 2.02
C LYS A 71 0.70 4.50 0.77
N CYS A 72 1.84 4.22 0.16
CA CYS A 72 2.20 4.82 -1.13
C CYS A 72 1.18 4.48 -2.22
N ALA A 73 0.74 3.23 -2.30
CA ALA A 73 -0.16 2.74 -3.36
C ALA A 73 -1.64 3.10 -3.12
N SER A 74 -2.06 3.37 -1.88
CA SER A 74 -3.47 3.54 -1.53
C SER A 74 -3.83 4.90 -0.91
N GLU A 75 -3.11 5.34 0.12
CA GLU A 75 -3.50 6.49 0.94
C GLU A 75 -2.91 7.81 0.43
N TRP A 76 -1.62 7.81 0.10
CA TRP A 76 -0.88 9.03 -0.19
C TRP A 76 -0.97 9.45 -1.65
N LEU A 77 -1.16 8.48 -2.53
CA LEU A 77 -1.19 8.62 -3.98
C LEU A 77 -2.13 9.75 -4.47
N PRO A 78 -3.42 9.81 -4.04
CA PRO A 78 -4.34 10.86 -4.51
C PRO A 78 -3.93 12.25 -3.99
N GLY A 79 -3.32 12.31 -2.81
CA GLY A 79 -2.79 13.54 -2.23
C GLY A 79 -1.60 14.07 -3.01
N TRP A 80 -0.64 13.20 -3.34
CA TRP A 80 0.55 13.57 -4.08
C TRP A 80 0.25 13.98 -5.52
N LYS A 81 -0.65 13.28 -6.24
CA LYS A 81 -1.09 13.68 -7.59
C LYS A 81 -1.62 15.11 -7.61
N ARG A 82 -2.50 15.47 -6.67
CA ARG A 82 -3.05 16.83 -6.55
C ARG A 82 -2.02 17.90 -6.21
N LYS A 83 -0.93 17.53 -5.52
CA LYS A 83 0.13 18.44 -5.07
C LYS A 83 1.34 18.46 -5.98
N GLY A 84 1.24 17.90 -7.19
CA GLY A 84 2.37 17.86 -8.13
C GLY A 84 3.55 17.01 -7.62
N TRP A 85 3.26 15.94 -6.88
CA TRP A 85 4.24 15.00 -6.32
C TRP A 85 5.20 15.61 -5.29
N ILE A 86 4.67 16.53 -4.48
CA ILE A 86 5.35 17.14 -3.34
C ILE A 86 4.73 16.62 -2.03
N THR A 87 5.58 16.30 -1.06
CA THR A 87 5.19 15.88 0.28
C THR A 87 4.63 17.05 1.09
N SER A 88 4.03 16.77 2.25
CA SER A 88 3.57 17.84 3.16
C SER A 88 4.70 18.73 3.68
N SER A 89 5.96 18.29 3.60
CA SER A 89 7.13 19.09 3.99
C SER A 89 7.69 19.96 2.86
N GLY A 90 7.03 19.99 1.68
CA GLY A 90 7.50 20.75 0.52
C GLY A 90 8.63 20.09 -0.26
N SER A 91 8.97 18.84 0.05
CA SER A 91 10.03 18.09 -0.65
C SER A 91 9.43 17.19 -1.74
N PRO A 92 10.17 16.87 -2.82
CA PRO A 92 9.75 15.85 -3.77
C PRO A 92 9.46 14.51 -3.08
N VAL A 93 8.45 13.79 -3.55
CA VAL A 93 8.14 12.43 -3.08
C VAL A 93 9.32 11.51 -3.42
N SER A 94 9.82 10.77 -2.43
CA SER A 94 10.86 9.76 -2.65
C SER A 94 10.28 8.58 -3.45
N ASN A 95 11.11 7.96 -4.31
CA ASN A 95 10.71 6.83 -5.17
C ASN A 95 9.55 7.17 -6.14
N ILE A 96 9.39 8.45 -6.49
CA ILE A 96 8.29 8.98 -7.32
C ILE A 96 8.07 8.20 -8.62
N GLU A 97 9.14 7.82 -9.34
CA GLU A 97 8.99 7.13 -10.63
C GLU A 97 8.40 5.72 -10.46
N LEU A 98 8.77 5.01 -9.39
CA LEU A 98 8.19 3.71 -9.08
C LEU A 98 6.73 3.85 -8.60
N ILE A 99 6.43 4.87 -7.78
CA ILE A 99 5.07 5.16 -7.31
C ILE A 99 4.15 5.55 -8.47
N LYS A 100 4.63 6.34 -9.44
CA LYS A 100 3.88 6.64 -10.66
C LYS A 100 3.61 5.39 -11.49
N SER A 101 4.59 4.47 -11.57
CA SER A 101 4.40 3.19 -12.27
C SER A 101 3.32 2.34 -11.60
N ILE A 102 3.27 2.33 -10.27
CA ILE A 102 2.19 1.69 -9.50
C ILE A 102 0.84 2.37 -9.76
N ASP A 103 0.77 3.70 -9.77
CA ASP A 103 -0.46 4.45 -10.09
C ASP A 103 -1.01 4.06 -11.48
N VAL A 104 -0.14 4.00 -12.47
CA VAL A 104 -0.48 3.58 -13.83
C VAL A 104 -1.00 2.14 -13.83
N ALA A 105 -0.25 1.21 -13.25
CA ALA A 105 -0.63 -0.20 -13.20
C ALA A 105 -1.98 -0.43 -12.49
N ILE A 106 -2.26 0.30 -11.40
CA ILE A 106 -3.57 0.25 -10.73
C ILE A 106 -4.67 0.82 -11.62
N THR A 107 -4.40 1.94 -12.30
CA THR A 107 -5.41 2.67 -13.10
C THR A 107 -5.76 1.96 -14.40
N GLU A 108 -4.78 1.31 -15.05
CA GLU A 108 -4.97 0.60 -16.32
C GLU A 108 -5.67 -0.75 -16.13
N ARG A 109 -5.63 -1.29 -14.93
CA ARG A 109 -6.30 -2.55 -14.60
C ARG A 109 -7.82 -2.37 -14.60
N THR A 110 -8.53 -3.31 -15.22
CA THR A 110 -10.01 -3.28 -15.27
C THR A 110 -10.65 -3.68 -13.93
N GLY A 111 -10.00 -4.57 -13.19
CA GLY A 111 -10.45 -5.04 -11.88
C GLY A 111 -9.90 -4.22 -10.71
N PRO A 112 -10.61 -4.16 -9.57
CA PRO A 112 -10.18 -3.37 -8.43
C PRO A 112 -8.97 -3.99 -7.72
N VAL A 113 -8.03 -3.14 -7.30
CA VAL A 113 -6.91 -3.52 -6.42
C VAL A 113 -7.22 -3.09 -4.99
N ARG A 114 -7.04 -4.01 -4.04
CA ARG A 114 -7.15 -3.75 -2.59
C ARG A 114 -5.86 -4.15 -1.91
N PHE A 115 -5.57 -3.49 -0.80
CA PHE A 115 -4.38 -3.76 0.01
C PHE A 115 -4.80 -4.19 1.41
N ARG A 116 -4.11 -5.19 1.96
CA ARG A 116 -4.25 -5.65 3.33
C ARG A 116 -2.88 -5.66 3.98
N TRP A 117 -2.73 -4.89 5.06
CA TRP A 117 -1.54 -5.00 5.88
C TRP A 117 -1.59 -6.29 6.70
N VAL A 118 -0.52 -7.05 6.66
CA VAL A 118 -0.33 -8.24 7.49
C VAL A 118 0.83 -8.00 8.44
N ARG A 119 0.83 -8.69 9.58
CA ARG A 119 1.95 -8.61 10.51
C ARG A 119 3.10 -9.47 9.96
N GLY A 120 4.30 -8.89 9.87
CA GLY A 120 5.50 -9.63 9.50
C GLY A 120 5.98 -10.63 10.56
N HIS A 121 6.98 -11.42 10.16
CA HIS A 121 7.81 -12.32 10.96
C HIS A 121 7.26 -13.67 11.44
N VAL A 122 5.97 -13.85 11.77
CA VAL A 122 5.42 -15.21 12.05
C VAL A 122 3.90 -15.26 11.85
N GLY A 123 3.42 -16.29 11.16
CA GLY A 123 2.01 -16.70 11.12
C GLY A 123 1.27 -16.35 9.83
N ASN A 124 1.97 -15.88 8.79
CA ASN A 124 1.40 -15.72 7.45
C ASN A 124 2.25 -16.48 6.44
N HIS A 125 1.83 -17.71 6.14
CA HIS A 125 2.53 -18.65 5.26
C HIS A 125 2.93 -18.02 3.91
N PHE A 126 2.04 -17.28 3.26
CA PHE A 126 2.31 -16.71 1.95
C PHE A 126 3.22 -15.48 2.01
N ASN A 127 3.14 -14.69 3.08
CA ASN A 127 4.09 -13.58 3.30
C ASN A 127 5.48 -14.11 3.66
N GLU A 128 5.57 -15.17 4.46
CA GLU A 128 6.85 -15.84 4.76
C GLU A 128 7.47 -16.46 3.49
N ALA A 129 6.65 -17.00 2.59
CA ALA A 129 7.11 -17.47 1.29
C ALA A 129 7.63 -16.32 0.42
N ALA A 130 6.94 -15.17 0.41
CA ALA A 130 7.40 -13.97 -0.29
C ALA A 130 8.72 -13.42 0.29
N ASP A 131 8.86 -13.33 1.63
CA ASP A 131 10.10 -12.93 2.31
C ASP A 131 11.28 -13.83 1.90
N ALA A 132 11.06 -15.15 1.93
CA ALA A 132 12.07 -16.12 1.55
C ALA A 132 12.52 -15.92 0.09
N LEU A 133 11.57 -15.82 -0.85
CA LEU A 133 11.85 -15.60 -2.27
C LEU A 133 12.56 -14.27 -2.52
N ALA A 134 12.14 -13.19 -1.87
CA ALA A 134 12.78 -11.87 -1.99
C ALA A 134 14.22 -11.90 -1.45
N GLY A 135 14.44 -12.55 -0.32
CA GLY A 135 15.77 -12.74 0.26
C GLY A 135 16.68 -13.60 -0.62
N GLU A 136 16.15 -14.67 -1.23
CA GLU A 136 16.87 -15.51 -2.18
C GLU A 136 17.28 -14.73 -3.43
N ALA A 137 16.37 -13.96 -4.01
CA ALA A 137 16.65 -13.12 -5.17
C ALA A 137 17.74 -12.07 -4.86
N ALA A 138 17.67 -11.41 -3.70
CA ALA A 138 18.69 -10.44 -3.27
C ALA A 138 20.09 -11.09 -3.15
N ARG A 139 20.16 -12.30 -2.58
CA ARG A 139 21.40 -13.08 -2.46
C ARG A 139 21.93 -13.54 -3.82
N ALA A 140 21.05 -13.98 -4.71
CA ALA A 140 21.42 -14.39 -6.07
C ALA A 140 22.03 -13.22 -6.86
N VAL A 141 21.45 -12.02 -6.75
CA VAL A 141 21.98 -10.80 -7.36
C VAL A 141 23.35 -10.43 -6.78
N ALA A 142 23.49 -10.47 -5.44
CA ALA A 142 24.78 -10.18 -4.80
C ALA A 142 25.88 -11.17 -5.20
N ALA A 143 25.54 -12.46 -5.33
CA ALA A 143 26.47 -13.50 -5.74
C ALA A 143 26.89 -13.37 -7.22
N SER A 144 26.05 -12.80 -8.06
CA SER A 144 26.29 -12.65 -9.51
C SER A 144 27.32 -11.55 -9.86
N GLY A 145 27.90 -10.86 -8.88
CA GLY A 145 29.05 -9.96 -9.10
C GLY A 145 28.75 -8.69 -9.90
N ALA A 146 27.48 -8.33 -10.12
CA ALA A 146 27.11 -7.09 -10.77
C ALA A 146 27.54 -5.89 -9.89
N VAL A 147 28.64 -5.24 -10.28
CA VAL A 147 29.21 -4.09 -9.57
C VAL A 147 28.20 -2.93 -9.61
N ALA A 148 27.57 -2.67 -8.47
CA ALA A 148 26.72 -1.51 -8.27
C ALA A 148 27.52 -0.21 -8.33
N THR A 149 27.20 0.67 -9.28
CA THR A 149 27.47 2.11 -9.11
C THR A 149 26.51 2.67 -8.08
N PRO A 150 26.98 3.43 -7.06
CA PRO A 150 26.09 3.99 -6.06
C PRO A 150 25.17 5.04 -6.71
N SER A 151 23.87 4.74 -6.77
CA SER A 151 22.86 5.76 -7.08
C SER A 151 22.79 6.73 -5.91
N LYS A 152 22.92 8.03 -6.20
CA LYS A 152 22.86 9.14 -5.23
C LYS A 152 21.41 9.36 -4.79
N ALA A 153 20.80 8.36 -4.17
CA ALA A 153 19.53 8.52 -3.49
C ALA A 153 19.77 9.36 -2.23
N ALA A 154 19.19 10.55 -2.18
CA ALA A 154 19.14 11.35 -0.96
C ALA A 154 18.54 10.50 0.17
N PRO A 155 19.02 10.63 1.42
CA PRO A 155 18.55 9.81 2.52
C PRO A 155 17.03 9.98 2.63
N ALA A 156 16.31 8.86 2.60
CA ALA A 156 14.90 8.82 2.91
C ALA A 156 14.73 9.38 4.32
N LYS A 157 14.28 10.64 4.42
CA LYS A 157 13.72 11.12 5.68
C LYS A 157 12.44 10.31 5.86
N ALA A 158 12.44 9.43 6.86
CA ALA A 158 11.25 8.71 7.30
C ALA A 158 10.10 9.73 7.37
N VAL A 159 9.07 9.51 6.57
CA VAL A 159 7.84 10.29 6.72
C VAL A 159 7.29 9.86 8.07
N PRO A 160 7.20 10.76 9.08
CA PRO A 160 6.63 10.37 10.35
C PRO A 160 5.16 10.02 10.09
N ALA A 161 4.79 8.78 10.35
CA ALA A 161 3.40 8.35 10.41
C ALA A 161 2.73 9.11 11.56
N LYS A 162 2.22 10.32 11.31
CA LYS A 162 1.31 10.99 12.24
C LYS A 162 0.00 10.22 12.21
N ALA A 163 -0.29 9.49 13.28
CA ALA A 163 -1.60 8.93 13.57
C ALA A 163 -2.66 10.03 13.45
N ALA A 164 -3.69 9.78 12.63
CA ALA A 164 -4.87 10.63 12.60
C ALA A 164 -5.68 10.41 13.89
N PRO A 165 -6.16 11.45 14.59
CA PRO A 165 -7.04 11.25 15.73
C PRO A 165 -8.44 10.92 15.21
N ALA A 166 -8.98 9.77 15.65
CA ALA A 166 -10.39 9.47 15.52
C ALA A 166 -11.19 10.49 16.36
N LYS A 167 -12.01 11.31 15.70
CA LYS A 167 -13.08 12.06 16.37
C LYS A 167 -14.41 11.36 16.12
N VAL A 168 -14.86 10.60 17.11
CA VAL A 168 -16.25 10.21 17.25
C VAL A 168 -17.01 11.43 17.76
N ALA A 169 -17.96 11.93 16.98
CA ALA A 169 -18.88 12.97 17.41
C ALA A 169 -19.99 12.36 18.30
N PRO A 170 -20.39 12.99 19.41
CA PRO A 170 -21.58 12.57 20.13
C PRO A 170 -22.83 13.13 19.43
N SER A 171 -23.72 12.24 18.99
CA SER A 171 -25.07 12.62 18.53
C SER A 171 -25.95 12.90 19.74
N ALA A 172 -26.48 14.13 19.82
CA ALA A 172 -27.49 14.53 20.77
C ALA A 172 -28.89 14.25 20.20
N ALA A 173 -29.73 13.54 20.96
CA ALA A 173 -31.18 13.57 20.79
C ALA A 173 -31.84 13.67 22.17
N LYS A 174 -32.61 14.74 22.35
CA LYS A 174 -33.33 15.14 23.57
C LYS A 174 -34.80 14.77 23.40
N PRO A 175 -35.47 14.09 24.35
CA PRO A 175 -36.92 13.93 24.29
C PRO A 175 -37.62 15.18 24.85
N ARG A 176 -38.59 15.69 24.08
CA ARG A 176 -39.59 16.68 24.52
C ARG A 176 -40.75 15.94 25.19
N SER A 177 -41.19 16.40 26.35
CA SER A 177 -42.63 16.46 26.66
C SER A 177 -42.92 17.52 27.74
N LYS A 178 -43.90 18.38 27.45
CA LYS A 178 -44.84 18.95 28.43
C LYS A 178 -46.16 19.16 27.68
N ALA A 179 -47.23 18.64 28.28
CA ALA A 179 -48.61 18.69 27.81
C ALA A 179 -49.30 19.99 28.24
N ALA A 180 -50.29 20.45 27.47
CA ALA A 180 -51.69 20.62 27.88
C ALA A 180 -52.51 21.38 26.80
N GLU A 181 -53.76 20.94 26.67
CA GLU A 181 -54.87 21.16 25.72
C GLU A 181 -55.57 22.56 25.77
N PRO A 182 -56.83 22.73 25.29
CA PRO A 182 -57.41 22.56 23.94
C PRO A 182 -58.16 23.85 23.48
N VAL A 183 -58.69 23.91 22.24
CA VAL A 183 -60.03 24.48 21.92
C VAL A 183 -60.49 24.15 20.50
N ASP A 184 -61.80 23.98 20.39
CA ASP A 184 -62.70 23.48 19.33
C ASP A 184 -62.88 24.36 18.07
N GLU A 185 -63.77 23.85 17.18
CA GLU A 185 -64.49 24.43 16.01
C GLU A 185 -63.87 24.09 14.63
N VAL A 186 -64.56 23.52 13.62
CA VAL A 186 -65.98 23.56 13.21
C VAL A 186 -66.36 22.30 12.38
N ALA A 187 -67.66 21.98 12.45
CA ALA A 187 -68.52 21.08 11.65
C ALA A 187 -68.15 20.68 10.21
N THR A 188 -68.72 19.56 9.71
CA THR A 188 -69.75 19.51 8.63
C THR A 188 -70.10 18.05 8.21
N LEU A 189 -71.40 17.73 8.17
CA LEU A 189 -72.20 16.74 7.37
C LEU A 189 -71.57 15.35 7.10
N PHE A 190 -72.14 14.22 7.52
CA PHE A 190 -73.47 13.64 7.21
C PHE A 190 -73.80 12.55 8.23
#